data_AF-A0A4Q5QN29-F1
#
_entry.id   AF-A0A4Q5QN29-F1
#
_cell.length_a   1.000
_cell.length_b   1.000
_cell.length_c   1.000
_cell.angle_alpha   90.00
_cell.angle_beta   90.00
_cell.angle_gamma   90.00
#
_symmetry.space_group_name_H-M   'P 1'
#
loop_
_entity.id
_entity.type
_entity.pdbx_description
1 polymer ?
#
loop_
_entity_poly.entity_id
_entity_poly.type
_entity_poly.pdbx_seq_one_letter_code
_entity_poly.pdbx_strand_id
1 'polypeptide(L)' 'YGRYAVTSEDIHTMAYPVLRHRILMNFKAEAENISSDKVTEELLKVIERPKNFLSKN' A
#
# COMPACT_ATOMS: atom_id res chain seq x y z
N TYR A 1 23.64 6.27 10.88
CA TYR A 1 22.98 7.53 10.50
C TYR A 1 21.61 7.22 9.92
N GLY A 2 20.58 7.98 10.28
CA GLY A 2 19.21 7.82 9.77
C GLY A 2 18.80 9.02 8.90
N ARG A 3 17.76 8.85 8.07
CA ARG A 3 17.17 9.97 7.31
C ARG A 3 16.26 10.79 8.23
N TYR A 4 16.33 12.12 8.14
CA TYR A 4 15.49 13.05 8.90
C TYR A 4 14.08 13.25 8.31
N ALA A 5 13.86 12.79 7.08
CA ALA A 5 12.60 12.92 6.37
C ALA A 5 12.16 11.57 5.82
N VAL A 6 10.85 11.34 5.88
CA VAL A 6 10.17 10.21 5.25
C VAL A 6 10.14 10.42 3.74
N THR A 7 10.42 9.37 2.98
CA THR A 7 10.28 9.34 1.53
C THR A 7 9.02 8.61 1.11
N SER A 8 8.57 8.83 -0.12
CA SER A 8 7.42 8.10 -0.67
C SER A 8 7.62 6.58 -0.66
N GLU A 9 8.87 6.12 -0.79
CA GLU A 9 9.20 4.69 -0.73
C GLU A 9 8.99 4.10 0.66
N ASP A 10 9.24 4.88 1.72
CA ASP A 10 8.95 4.45 3.08
C ASP A 10 7.45 4.25 3.29
N ILE A 11 6.64 5.19 2.79
CA ILE A 11 5.18 5.09 2.84
C ILE A 11 4.70 3.86 2.06
N HIS A 12 5.26 3.64 0.87
CA HIS A 12 4.92 2.51 0.03
C HIS A 12 5.26 1.17 0.70
N THR A 13 6.44 1.06 1.28
CA THR A 13 6.86 -0.12 2.06
C THR A 13 5.92 -0.37 3.24
N MET A 14 5.49 0.69 3.93
CA MET A 14 4.57 0.58 5.07
C MET A 14 3.14 0.18 4.70
N ALA A 15 2.76 0.23 3.42
CA ALA A 15 1.42 -0.16 2.99
C ALA A 15 1.07 -1.60 3.39
N TYR A 16 2.00 -2.55 3.20
CA TYR A 16 1.79 -3.96 3.54
C TYR A 16 1.47 -4.21 5.02
N PRO A 17 2.34 -3.85 5.99
CA PRO A 17 2.05 -4.09 7.40
C PRO A 17 0.84 -3.29 7.91
N VAL A 18 0.58 -2.09 7.38
CA VAL A 18 -0.57 -1.28 7.78
C VAL A 18 -1.88 -1.90 7.28
N LEU A 19 -1.93 -2.32 6.01
CA LEU A 19 -3.15 -2.83 5.39
C LEU A 19 -3.44 -4.28 5.77
N ARG A 20 -2.41 -5.08 6.13
CA ARG A 20 -2.60 -6.45 6.64
C ARG A 20 -3.57 -6.52 7.82
N HIS A 21 -3.58 -5.49 8.68
CA HIS A 21 -4.47 -5.40 9.84
C HIS A 21 -5.73 -4.55 9.59
N ARG A 22 -5.87 -3.96 8.40
CA ARG A 22 -6.97 -3.04 8.05
C ARG A 22 -7.87 -3.52 6.92
N ILE A 23 -7.45 -4.56 6.21
CA ILE A 23 -8.24 -5.20 5.15
C ILE A 23 -8.62 -6.60 5.65
N LEU A 24 -9.93 -6.83 5.78
CA LEU A 24 -10.51 -8.11 6.14
C LEU A 24 -10.88 -8.89 4.87
N MET A 25 -10.50 -10.16 4.81
CA MET A 25 -10.92 -11.06 3.74
C MET A 25 -12.32 -11.61 4.04
N ASN A 26 -13.10 -11.85 2.99
CA ASN A 26 -14.35 -12.59 3.11
C ASN A 26 -14.10 -14.10 2.91
N PHE A 27 -15.08 -14.93 3.27
CA PHE A 27 -14.96 -16.39 3.17
C PHE A 27 -14.56 -16.91 1.78
N LYS A 28 -15.05 -16.26 0.71
CA LYS A 28 -14.70 -16.63 -0.67
C LYS A 28 -13.22 -16.38 -0.95
N ALA A 29 -12.72 -15.21 -0.57
CA ALA A 29 -11.32 -14.85 -0.74
C ALA A 29 -10.40 -15.79 0.04
N GLU A 30 -10.78 -16.15 1.28
CA GLU A 30 -10.04 -17.12 2.09
C GLU A 30 -10.02 -18.51 1.43
N ALA A 31 -11.16 -18.98 0.91
CA ALA A 31 -11.25 -20.25 0.18
C ALA A 31 -10.38 -20.27 -1.10
N GLU A 32 -10.19 -19.12 -1.73
CA GLU A 32 -9.32 -18.91 -2.91
C GLU A 32 -7.85 -18.62 -2.54
N ASN A 33 -7.48 -18.70 -1.25
CA ASN A 33 -6.15 -18.35 -0.74
C ASN A 33 -5.70 -16.93 -1.12
N ILE A 34 -6.64 -15.99 -1.17
CA ILE A 34 -6.37 -14.57 -1.37
C ILE A 34 -6.04 -13.94 -0.02
N SER A 35 -4.82 -13.42 0.12
CA SER A 35 -4.36 -12.75 1.32
C SER A 35 -4.53 -11.23 1.23
N SER A 36 -4.55 -10.57 2.39
CA SER A 36 -4.52 -9.11 2.48
C SER A 36 -3.29 -8.50 1.79
N ASP A 37 -2.14 -9.21 1.82
CA ASP A 37 -0.94 -8.77 1.10
C ASP A 37 -1.12 -8.82 -0.42
N LYS A 38 -1.76 -9.87 -0.95
CA LYS A 38 -2.08 -9.97 -2.37
C LYS A 38 -3.03 -8.86 -2.81
N VAL A 39 -4.04 -8.55 -1.99
CA VAL A 39 -4.95 -7.42 -2.25
C VAL A 39 -4.18 -6.09 -2.21
N THR A 40 -3.28 -5.92 -1.24
CA THR A 40 -2.44 -4.72 -1.13
C THR A 40 -1.57 -4.52 -2.36
N GLU A 41 -0.94 -5.59 -2.87
CA GLU A 41 -0.15 -5.54 -4.10
C GLU A 41 -0.99 -5.05 -5.30
N GLU A 42 -2.19 -5.60 -5.47
CA GLU A 42 -3.09 -5.19 -6.56
C GLU A 42 -3.57 -3.73 -6.41
N LEU A 43 -3.90 -3.29 -5.19
CA LEU A 43 -4.26 -1.90 -4.92
C LEU A 43 -3.11 -0.94 -5.32
N LEU A 44 -1.87 -1.31 -5.00
CA LEU A 44 -0.69 -0.51 -5.31
C LEU A 44 -0.38 -0.46 -6.81
N LYS A 45 -0.84 -1.43 -7.61
CA LYS A 45 -0.73 -1.41 -9.08
C LYS A 45 -1.73 -0.45 -9.73
N VAL A 46 -2.94 -0.35 -9.17
CA VAL A 46 -4.06 0.39 -9.79
C VAL A 46 -4.23 1.81 -9.26
N ILE A 47 -3.76 2.10 -8.04
CA ILE A 47 -3.85 3.44 -7.45
C ILE A 47 -2.64 4.26 -7.89
N GLU A 48 -2.88 5.28 -8.71
CA GLU A 48 -1.84 6.24 -9.08
C GLU A 48 -1.38 7.04 -7.86
N ARG A 49 -0.07 7.21 -7.73
CA ARG A 49 0.51 8.11 -6.73
C ARG A 49 0.15 9.56 -7.12
N PRO A 50 -0.30 10.40 -6.18
CA PRO A 50 -0.56 11.79 -6.48
C PRO A 50 0.72 12.44 -7.04
N LYS A 51 0.61 13.02 -8.24
CA LYS A 51 1.73 13.77 -8.84
C LYS A 51 1.99 14.98 -7.95
N ASN A 52 3.25 15.18 -7.56
CA ASN A 52 3.68 16.24 -6.65
C ASN A 52 2.95 17.56 -6.95
N PHE A 53 2.26 18.09 -5.93
CA PHE A 53 1.57 19.39 -5.99
C PHE A 53 2.53 20.57 -6.26
N LEU A 54 3.85 20.34 -6.20
CA LEU A 54 4.90 21.35 -6.37
C LEU A 54 5.35 21.55 -7.83
N SER A 55 4.78 20.84 -8.80
CA SER A 55 5.11 21.02 -10.23
C SER A 55 4.19 22.02 -10.96
N LYS A 56 3.19 22.60 -10.28
CA LYS A 56 2.38 23.69 -10.82
C LYS A 56 2.85 25.00 -10.22
N ASN A 57 3.94 25.55 -10.77
CA ASN A 57 4.28 26.98 -10.84
C ASN A 57 5.45 27.13 -11.80
#